data_AF-A0A527A4G0-F1
#
_entry.id   AF-A0A527A4G0-F1
#
_cell.length_a   1.000
_cell.length_b   1.000
_cell.length_c   1.000
_cell.angle_alpha   90.00
_cell.angle_beta   90.00
_cell.angle_gamma   90.00
#
_symmetry.space_group_name_H-M   'P 1'
#
loop_
_entity.id
_entity.type
_entity.pdbx_description
1 polymer ?
#
loop_
_entity_poly.entity_id
_entity_poly.type
_entity_poly.pdbx_seq_one_letter_code
_entity_poly.pdbx_strand_id
1 'polypeptide(L)'
;SEKSAPDPELVLSRIAEMVRRLDCPEVAAIGIGVPGRVDARLGAVLSGGYVNLASVSPARRLESLAGKPVVIDNDCNMALVAEMALGAARGHESIVMFTIGTG
;
A
#
# COMPACT_ATOMS: atom_id res chain seq x y z
N SER A 1 -10.58 18.89 -21.26
CA SER A 1 -11.43 18.30 -20.21
C SER A 1 -10.50 17.71 -19.18
N GLU A 2 -10.13 18.50 -18.16
CA GLU A 2 -9.34 18.01 -17.04
C GLU A 2 -10.15 16.92 -16.35
N LYS A 3 -9.74 15.66 -16.47
CA LYS A 3 -10.30 14.59 -15.63
C LYS A 3 -9.91 14.95 -14.20
N SER A 4 -10.88 15.44 -13.41
CA SER A 4 -10.67 15.65 -11.97
C SER A 4 -10.10 14.37 -11.37
N ALA A 5 -9.00 14.47 -10.64
CA ALA A 5 -8.41 13.33 -9.97
C ALA A 5 -9.47 12.65 -9.07
N PRO A 6 -9.48 11.32 -8.92
CA PRO A 6 -10.46 10.63 -8.10
C PRO A 6 -10.38 11.10 -6.65
N ASP A 7 -11.54 11.21 -6.02
CA ASP A 7 -11.65 11.59 -4.61
C ASP A 7 -10.90 10.58 -3.70
N PRO A 8 -9.87 11.00 -2.95
CA PRO A 8 -9.09 10.11 -2.10
C PRO A 8 -9.91 9.51 -0.94
N GLU A 9 -10.96 10.18 -0.46
CA GLU A 9 -11.84 9.60 0.58
C GLU A 9 -12.72 8.47 0.01
N LEU A 10 -13.17 8.61 -1.24
CA LEU A 10 -13.86 7.52 -1.93
C LEU A 10 -12.94 6.32 -2.14
N VAL A 11 -11.66 6.54 -2.46
CA VAL A 11 -10.69 5.43 -2.59
C VAL A 11 -10.42 4.78 -1.25
N LEU A 12 -10.21 5.57 -0.19
CA LEU A 12 -10.01 5.05 1.16
C LEU A 12 -11.21 4.24 1.65
N SER A 13 -12.44 4.70 1.40
CA SER A 13 -13.64 3.97 1.80
C SER A 13 -13.77 2.62 1.09
N ARG A 14 -13.41 2.54 -0.20
CA ARG A 14 -13.34 1.27 -0.95
C ARG A 14 -12.28 0.32 -0.40
N ILE A 15 -11.10 0.84 -0.06
CA ILE A 15 -10.05 0.03 0.57
C ILE A 15 -10.53 -0.51 1.93
N ALA A 16 -11.15 0.34 2.75
CA ALA A 16 -11.70 -0.06 4.04
C ALA A 16 -12.79 -1.13 3.92
N GLU A 17 -13.62 -1.06 2.88
CA GLU A 17 -14.60 -2.11 2.58
C GLU A 17 -13.93 -3.44 2.21
N MET A 18 -12.90 -3.41 1.35
CA MET A 18 -12.13 -4.61 1.00
C MET A 18 -11.45 -5.22 2.23
N VAL A 19 -10.83 -4.40 3.08
CA VAL A 19 -10.23 -4.85 4.34
C VAL A 19 -11.26 -5.55 5.19
N ARG A 20 -12.43 -4.92 5.45
CA ARG A 20 -13.50 -5.51 6.27
C ARG A 20 -13.99 -6.86 5.73
N ARG A 21 -14.02 -7.04 4.41
CA ARG A 21 -14.46 -8.29 3.77
C ARG A 21 -13.45 -9.42 3.90
N LEU A 22 -12.17 -9.10 4.01
CA LEU A 22 -11.07 -10.06 4.11
C LEU A 22 -10.64 -10.28 5.57
N ASP A 23 -11.06 -9.40 6.48
CA ASP A 23 -10.62 -9.45 7.87
C ASP A 23 -11.31 -10.57 8.66
N CYS A 24 -10.50 -11.38 9.33
CA CYS A 24 -10.93 -12.47 10.20
C CYS A 24 -10.00 -12.58 11.41
N PRO A 25 -10.37 -13.35 12.47
CA PRO A 25 -9.57 -13.44 13.70
C PRO A 25 -8.11 -13.85 13.48
N GLU A 26 -7.82 -14.61 12.44
CA GLU A 26 -6.48 -15.12 12.12
C GLU A 26 -5.57 -14.08 11.44
N VAL A 27 -6.14 -12.99 10.89
CA VAL A 27 -5.36 -11.92 10.27
C VAL A 27 -4.67 -11.11 11.36
N ALA A 28 -3.33 -11.14 11.37
CA ALA A 28 -2.53 -10.44 12.38
C ALA A 28 -2.22 -8.97 12.03
N ALA A 29 -2.18 -8.63 10.74
CA ALA A 29 -1.80 -7.30 10.25
C ALA A 29 -2.28 -7.08 8.80
N ILE A 30 -2.23 -5.84 8.35
CA ILE A 30 -2.60 -5.43 6.98
C ILE A 30 -1.39 -4.77 6.31
N GLY A 31 -1.05 -5.21 5.10
CA GLY A 31 -0.04 -4.58 4.23
C GLY A 31 -0.71 -3.91 3.04
N ILE A 32 -0.28 -2.69 2.70
CA ILE A 32 -0.82 -1.92 1.59
C ILE A 32 0.32 -1.48 0.67
N GLY A 33 0.26 -1.90 -0.59
CA GLY A 33 1.10 -1.35 -1.66
C GLY A 33 0.36 -0.25 -2.41
N VAL A 34 0.97 0.92 -2.55
CA VAL A 34 0.40 2.04 -3.31
C VAL A 34 1.35 2.56 -4.38
N PRO A 35 0.84 3.11 -5.49
CA PRO A 35 1.69 3.79 -6.46
C PRO A 35 2.25 5.09 -5.87
N GLY A 36 3.49 5.40 -6.22
CA GLY A 36 4.15 6.65 -5.80
C GLY A 36 5.12 6.50 -4.62
N ARG A 37 5.58 7.63 -4.12
CA ARG A 37 6.58 7.75 -3.05
C ARG A 37 5.91 7.58 -1.68
N VAL A 38 6.43 6.67 -0.88
CA VAL A 38 5.97 6.38 0.49
C VAL A 38 7.16 6.44 1.43
N ASP A 39 6.95 7.02 2.60
CA ASP A 39 7.82 6.83 3.76
C ASP A 39 7.24 5.71 4.61
N ALA A 40 7.74 4.49 4.41
CA ALA A 40 7.25 3.30 5.11
C ALA A 40 7.52 3.35 6.62
N ARG A 41 8.57 4.07 7.06
CA ARG A 41 8.88 4.21 8.49
C ARG A 41 7.86 5.09 9.20
N LEU A 42 7.38 6.12 8.53
CA LEU A 42 6.33 7.01 9.03
C LEU A 42 4.91 6.52 8.69
N GLY A 43 4.78 5.49 7.85
CA GLY A 43 3.49 5.01 7.34
C GLY A 43 2.75 6.05 6.49
N ALA A 44 3.49 6.88 5.76
CA ALA A 44 2.96 8.07 5.09
C ALA A 44 3.19 8.04 3.57
N VAL A 45 2.12 8.26 2.80
CA VAL A 45 2.23 8.53 1.37
C VAL A 45 2.72 9.97 1.19
N LEU A 46 3.80 10.16 0.46
CA LEU A 46 4.39 11.49 0.24
C LEU A 46 3.82 12.15 -1.03
N SER A 47 3.72 11.38 -2.12
CA SER A 47 3.27 11.89 -3.43
C SER A 47 3.16 10.77 -4.45
N GLY A 48 2.41 10.98 -5.52
CA GLY A 48 2.39 10.09 -6.69
C GLY A 48 1.11 9.27 -6.81
N GLY A 49 1.02 8.51 -7.90
CA GLY A 49 -0.21 7.86 -8.32
C GLY A 49 -1.24 8.84 -8.90
N TYR A 50 -2.35 8.28 -9.38
CA TYR A 50 -3.45 9.06 -9.96
C TYR A 50 -4.35 9.72 -8.89
N VAL A 51 -4.24 9.29 -7.63
CA VAL A 51 -5.07 9.70 -6.49
C VAL A 51 -4.19 10.26 -5.39
N ASN A 52 -4.53 11.43 -4.85
CA ASN A 52 -3.77 12.05 -3.76
C ASN A 52 -4.04 11.36 -2.40
N LEU A 53 -3.50 10.17 -2.19
CA LEU A 53 -3.67 9.45 -0.93
C LEU A 53 -2.91 10.09 0.25
N ALA A 54 -1.94 10.97 -0.01
CA ALA A 54 -1.22 11.68 1.03
C ALA A 54 -2.15 12.54 1.91
N SER A 55 -3.25 13.06 1.33
CA SER A 55 -4.20 13.92 2.06
C SER A 55 -5.09 13.18 3.06
N VAL A 56 -5.15 11.84 3.02
CA VAL A 56 -6.08 11.06 3.84
C VAL A 56 -5.42 10.12 4.84
N SER A 57 -4.08 10.07 4.89
CA SER A 57 -3.32 9.25 5.86
C SER A 57 -3.83 7.79 5.95
N PRO A 58 -3.82 7.04 4.83
CA PRO A 58 -4.57 5.79 4.70
C PRO A 58 -4.17 4.73 5.73
N ALA A 59 -2.88 4.60 6.06
CA ALA A 59 -2.42 3.62 7.05
C ALA A 59 -3.06 3.85 8.42
N ARG A 60 -2.96 5.08 8.96
CA ARG A 60 -3.55 5.45 10.25
C ARG A 60 -5.08 5.27 10.26
N ARG A 61 -5.76 5.70 9.19
CA ARG A 61 -7.22 5.56 9.10
C ARG A 61 -7.64 4.10 9.09
N LEU A 62 -6.94 3.25 8.34
CA LEU A 62 -7.25 1.82 8.26
C LEU A 62 -6.89 1.09 9.55
N GLU A 63 -5.79 1.47 10.22
CA GLU A 63 -5.40 0.92 11.52
C GLU A 63 -6.48 1.21 12.57
N SER A 64 -6.97 2.45 12.63
CA SER A 64 -8.07 2.82 13.52
C SER A 64 -9.38 2.08 13.19
N LEU A 65 -9.64 1.77 11.92
CA LEU A 65 -10.87 1.10 11.49
C LEU A 65 -10.81 -0.42 11.70
N ALA A 66 -9.66 -1.03 11.46
CA ALA A 66 -9.45 -2.48 11.58
C ALA A 66 -9.04 -2.91 12.98
N GLY A 67 -8.49 -2.01 13.80
CA GLY A 67 -7.93 -2.34 15.11
C GLY A 67 -6.69 -3.25 15.02
N LYS A 68 -6.00 -3.24 13.87
CA LYS A 68 -4.86 -4.10 13.56
C LYS A 68 -3.71 -3.26 12.99
N PRO A 69 -2.45 -3.67 13.21
CA PRO A 69 -1.31 -2.99 12.62
C PRO A 69 -1.43 -2.87 11.10
N VAL A 70 -1.20 -1.67 10.57
CA VAL A 70 -1.19 -1.40 9.13
C VAL A 70 0.18 -0.89 8.70
N VAL A 71 0.78 -1.55 7.72
CA VAL A 71 2.00 -1.10 7.05
C VAL A 71 1.66 -0.68 5.63
N ILE A 72 2.28 0.42 5.19
CA ILE A 72 2.16 0.93 3.82
C ILE A 72 3.53 1.17 3.22
N ASP A 73 3.71 0.79 1.96
CA ASP A 73 4.90 1.09 1.18
C ASP A 73 4.52 1.27 -0.30
N ASN A 74 5.48 1.67 -1.12
CA ASN A 74 5.36 1.64 -2.56
C ASN A 74 5.12 0.21 -3.06
N ASP A 75 4.23 0.06 -4.03
CA ASP A 75 3.88 -1.22 -4.66
C ASP A 75 5.08 -2.05 -5.17
N CYS A 76 6.10 -1.39 -5.72
CA CYS A 76 7.31 -2.05 -6.21
C CYS A 76 8.17 -2.58 -5.04
N ASN A 77 8.27 -1.83 -3.94
CA ASN A 77 8.93 -2.31 -2.72
C ASN A 77 8.19 -3.54 -2.14
N MET A 78 6.86 -3.48 -2.09
CA MET A 78 6.05 -4.61 -1.61
C MET A 78 6.21 -5.87 -2.46
N ALA A 79 6.26 -5.71 -3.78
CA ALA A 79 6.54 -6.81 -4.69
C ALA A 79 7.96 -7.38 -4.47
N LEU A 80 8.96 -6.53 -4.21
CA LEU A 80 10.34 -6.98 -3.93
C LEU A 80 10.39 -7.78 -2.62
N VAL A 81 9.71 -7.30 -1.57
CA VAL A 81 9.62 -8.02 -0.29
C VAL A 81 8.98 -9.40 -0.48
N ALA A 82 7.94 -9.52 -1.32
CA ALA A 82 7.33 -10.80 -1.63
C ALA A 82 8.30 -11.75 -2.36
N GLU A 83 9.03 -11.24 -3.36
CA GLU A 83 10.06 -12.02 -4.09
C GLU A 83 11.21 -12.48 -3.17
N MET A 84 11.59 -11.65 -2.20
CA MET A 84 12.61 -12.00 -1.20
C MET A 84 12.14 -13.08 -0.23
N ALA A 85 10.88 -13.02 0.18
CA ALA A 85 10.32 -13.96 1.15
C ALA A 85 9.99 -15.33 0.52
N LEU A 86 9.39 -15.32 -0.68
CA LEU A 86 8.72 -16.48 -1.26
C LEU A 86 9.12 -16.77 -2.71
N GLY A 87 9.81 -15.85 -3.38
CA GLY A 87 10.02 -15.90 -4.83
C GLY A 87 11.48 -16.03 -5.26
N ALA A 88 11.77 -15.46 -6.43
CA ALA A 88 13.04 -15.63 -7.14
C ALA A 88 14.23 -14.95 -6.43
N ALA A 89 13.96 -14.02 -5.52
CA ALA A 89 14.99 -13.29 -4.80
C ALA A 89 15.35 -13.93 -3.43
N ARG A 90 14.75 -15.06 -3.08
CA ARG A 90 14.99 -15.72 -1.79
C ARG A 90 16.45 -16.16 -1.64
N GLY A 91 17.06 -15.81 -0.51
CA GLY A 91 18.45 -16.16 -0.18
C GLY A 91 19.50 -15.23 -0.78
N HIS A 92 19.08 -14.19 -1.51
CA HIS A 92 19.97 -13.15 -2.01
C HIS A 92 19.97 -11.94 -1.07
N GLU A 93 21.15 -11.35 -0.82
CA GLU A 93 21.29 -10.19 0.07
C GLU A 93 21.19 -8.85 -0.67
N SER A 94 21.58 -8.83 -1.95
CA SER A 94 21.58 -7.64 -2.79
C SER A 94 20.75 -7.88 -4.03
N ILE A 95 19.60 -7.21 -4.12
CA ILE A 95 18.60 -7.42 -5.17
C ILE A 95 18.17 -6.07 -5.70
N VAL A 96 17.97 -6.00 -7.02
CA VAL A 96 17.32 -4.88 -7.69
C VAL A 96 16.17 -5.46 -8.50
N MET A 97 14.99 -4.86 -8.40
CA MET A 97 13.81 -5.29 -9.12
C MET A 97 13.26 -4.15 -9.97
N PHE A 98 12.92 -4.47 -11.22
CA PHE A 98 12.26 -3.57 -12.15
C PHE A 98 10.85 -4.06 -12.41
N THR A 99 9.85 -3.28 -12.01
CA THR A 99 8.44 -3.53 -12.32
C THR A 99 8.10 -2.85 -13.64
N ILE A 100 7.98 -3.64 -14.71
CA ILE A 100 7.65 -3.10 -16.05
C ILE A 100 6.14 -3.15 -16.22
N GLY A 101 5.49 -2.01 -16.01
CA GLY A 101 4.04 -1.81 -16.13
C GLY A 101 3.70 -0.52 -16.85
N THR A 102 2.56 0.09 -16.51
CA THR A 102 2.10 1.33 -17.16
C THR A 102 3.02 2.52 -16.97
N GLY A 103 3.88 2.51 -15.95
CA GLY A 103 4.72 3.64 -15.57
C GLY A 103 3.93 4.78 -14.94
#